data_AF-A0A3B9KVE4-F1
#
_entry.id   AF-A0A3B9KVE4-F1
#
_cell.length_a   1.000
_cell.length_b   1.000
_cell.length_c   1.000
_cell.angle_alpha   90.00
_cell.angle_beta   90.00
_cell.angle_gamma   90.00
#
_symmetry.space_group_name_H-M   'P 1'
#
loop_
_entity.id
_entity.type
_entity.pdbx_description
1 polymer ?
#
loop_
_entity_poly.entity_id
_entity_poly.type
_entity_poly.pdbx_seq_one_letter_code
_entity_poly.pdbx_strand_id
1 'polypeptide(L)'
;MKYISTRNASRAVTGSEAILMGISPEGGLFVPESFPQFTLEEIDAMGEMSYAERSATVMSRYLDEFSYEELLEIANRAYSRFDSEDTCPLTKVDDGMYVLELWHGPTFAFKDLALTVLPQLISACRKKRGEKDKTLVLVATSGDTGKAALEGFKDVDGTEIMVFYPDEGVSYMQKLQMITTGGANTYVAGIKGNFDDAQTAVKKIFTDDDVRASLKTAGYVMSSANSINWGRLLPQIAYYFSSYADLLTSGEIALGDKIDFVVPTGNFGDILAGYYALRMG
;
A
#
# COMPACT_ATOMS: atom_id res chain seq x y z
N MET A 1 16.43 9.25 -4.01
CA MET A 1 16.37 8.24 -5.08
C MET A 1 15.30 8.65 -6.07
N LYS A 2 15.43 8.33 -7.36
CA LYS A 2 14.38 8.54 -8.35
C LYS A 2 13.60 7.26 -8.66
N TYR A 3 12.40 7.46 -9.19
CA TYR A 3 11.51 6.42 -9.67
C TYR A 3 11.35 6.56 -11.18
N ILE A 4 11.51 5.44 -11.88
CA ILE A 4 11.38 5.36 -13.33
C ILE A 4 10.13 4.59 -13.72
N SER A 5 9.63 4.85 -14.92
CA SER A 5 8.55 4.05 -15.48
C SER A 5 9.08 2.79 -16.15
N THR A 6 8.41 1.66 -15.91
CA THR A 6 8.70 0.39 -16.60
C THR A 6 8.52 0.44 -18.12
N ARG A 7 7.84 1.47 -18.63
CA ARG A 7 7.63 1.70 -20.08
C ARG A 7 8.40 2.90 -20.63
N ASN A 8 9.03 3.68 -19.76
CA ASN A 8 9.86 4.81 -20.14
C ASN A 8 10.89 5.14 -19.07
N ALA A 9 12.08 4.55 -19.19
CA ALA A 9 13.18 4.75 -18.25
C ALA A 9 13.74 6.19 -18.26
N SER A 10 13.43 7.02 -19.28
CA SER A 10 13.88 8.41 -19.30
C SER A 10 13.00 9.32 -18.43
N ARG A 11 11.82 8.87 -18.01
CA ARG A 11 10.96 9.59 -17.07
C ARG A 11 11.39 9.22 -15.66
N ALA A 12 12.03 10.16 -14.97
CA ALA A 12 12.41 10.04 -13.58
C ALA A 12 11.62 11.04 -12.73
N VAL A 13 10.98 10.54 -11.66
CA VAL A 13 10.19 11.34 -10.72
C VAL A 13 10.64 11.06 -9.28
N THR A 14 10.26 11.90 -8.32
CA THR A 14 10.51 11.60 -6.90
C THR A 14 9.59 10.51 -6.36
N GLY A 15 9.88 9.98 -5.17
CA GLY A 15 9.01 9.00 -4.52
C GLY A 15 7.62 9.57 -4.23
N SER A 16 7.57 10.82 -3.78
CA SER A 16 6.31 11.54 -3.57
C SER A 16 5.50 11.66 -4.86
N GLU A 17 6.15 11.98 -5.98
CA GLU A 17 5.49 12.06 -7.29
C GLU A 17 4.96 10.71 -7.75
N ALA A 18 5.75 9.65 -7.62
CA ALA A 18 5.33 8.29 -7.98
C ALA A 18 4.09 7.84 -7.19
N ILE A 19 4.04 8.12 -5.88
CA ILE A 19 2.90 7.79 -5.01
C ILE A 19 1.65 8.57 -5.42
N LEU A 20 1.78 9.88 -5.65
CA LEU A 20 0.65 10.74 -6.00
C LEU A 20 0.08 10.40 -7.38
N MET A 21 0.95 10.22 -8.38
CA MET A 21 0.55 9.84 -9.73
C MET A 21 -0.07 8.44 -9.77
N GLY A 22 0.45 7.51 -8.96
CA GLY A 22 0.01 6.11 -8.87
C GLY A 22 0.37 5.26 -10.10
N ILE A 23 0.24 5.81 -11.31
CA ILE A 23 0.62 5.20 -12.59
C ILE A 23 1.30 6.25 -13.48
N SER A 24 2.24 5.81 -14.31
CA SER A 24 2.90 6.71 -15.26
C SER A 24 1.94 7.10 -16.41
N PRO A 25 2.07 8.29 -17.04
CA PRO A 25 1.16 8.75 -18.08
C PRO A 25 1.05 7.80 -19.29
N GLU A 26 2.11 7.09 -19.63
CA GLU A 26 2.15 6.05 -20.67
C GLU A 26 1.62 4.67 -20.22
N GLY A 27 1.03 4.59 -19.03
CA GLY A 27 0.47 3.37 -18.44
C GLY A 27 1.51 2.38 -17.91
N GLY A 28 2.76 2.81 -17.75
CA GLY A 28 3.81 2.05 -17.06
C GLY A 28 3.71 2.16 -15.53
N LEU A 29 4.39 1.26 -14.82
CA LEU A 29 4.47 1.28 -13.35
C LEU A 29 5.69 2.08 -12.91
N PHE A 30 5.59 2.80 -11.80
CA PHE A 30 6.76 3.42 -11.19
C PHE A 30 7.52 2.40 -10.34
N VAL A 31 8.82 2.30 -10.56
CA VAL A 31 9.75 1.45 -9.81
C VAL A 31 10.99 2.27 -9.42
N PRO A 32 11.64 1.99 -8.28
CA PRO A 32 12.85 2.71 -7.90
C PRO A 32 13.97 2.40 -8.91
N GLU A 33 14.85 3.38 -9.16
CA GLU A 33 15.98 3.21 -10.09
C GLU A 33 17.04 2.22 -9.57
N SER A 34 17.04 1.94 -8.27
CA SER A 34 17.94 1.00 -7.60
C SER A 34 17.28 0.40 -6.34
N PHE A 35 17.87 -0.67 -5.82
CA PHE A 35 17.46 -1.25 -4.54
C PHE A 35 18.42 -0.74 -3.46
N PRO A 36 17.94 0.04 -2.47
CA PRO A 36 18.76 0.43 -1.33
C PRO A 36 19.16 -0.82 -0.54
N GLN A 37 20.32 -0.81 0.12
CA GLN A 37 20.83 -1.97 0.85
C GLN A 37 20.73 -1.76 2.35
N PHE A 38 20.47 -2.84 3.09
CA PHE A 38 20.65 -2.98 4.52
C PHE A 38 21.87 -3.87 4.80
N THR A 39 22.66 -3.53 5.81
CA THR A 39 23.68 -4.44 6.32
C THR A 39 23.06 -5.47 7.28
N LEU A 40 23.77 -6.56 7.55
CA LEU A 40 23.30 -7.55 8.53
C LEU A 40 23.14 -6.94 9.92
N GLU A 41 24.00 -5.99 10.31
CA GLU A 41 23.89 -5.26 11.58
C GLU A 41 22.63 -4.39 11.64
N GLU A 42 22.24 -3.78 10.51
CA GLU A 42 21.00 -3.01 10.44
C GLU A 42 19.76 -3.90 10.50
N ILE A 43 19.83 -5.11 9.92
CA ILE A 43 18.76 -6.12 10.01
C ILE A 43 18.65 -6.65 11.44
N ASP A 44 19.78 -6.96 12.09
CA ASP A 44 19.83 -7.42 13.48
C ASP A 44 19.20 -6.39 14.44
N ALA A 45 19.51 -5.10 14.24
CA ALA A 45 18.94 -4.01 15.02
C ALA A 45 17.41 -3.88 14.89
N MET A 46 16.79 -4.43 13.83
CA MET A 46 15.32 -4.45 13.71
C MET A 46 14.67 -5.36 14.75
N GLY A 47 15.40 -6.29 15.36
CA GLY A 47 14.88 -7.18 16.39
C GLY A 47 14.27 -6.44 17.60
N GLU A 48 14.84 -5.29 17.96
CA GLU A 48 14.38 -4.47 19.10
C GLU A 48 13.26 -3.48 18.74
N MET A 49 12.94 -3.34 17.45
CA MET A 49 12.00 -2.37 16.93
C MET A 49 10.56 -2.90 16.93
N SER A 50 9.59 -2.02 17.20
CA SER A 50 8.18 -2.26 16.90
C SER A 50 7.92 -2.35 15.39
N TYR A 51 6.78 -2.92 15.01
CA TYR A 51 6.40 -3.02 13.58
C TYR A 51 6.33 -1.64 12.88
N ALA A 52 5.90 -0.60 13.59
CA ALA A 52 5.88 0.77 13.07
C ALA A 52 7.29 1.32 12.80
N GLU A 53 8.24 1.06 13.70
CA GLU A 53 9.65 1.44 13.56
C GLU A 53 10.33 0.66 12.43
N ARG A 54 10.09 -0.65 12.32
CA ARG A 54 10.56 -1.47 11.19
C ARG A 54 10.01 -0.95 9.86
N SER A 55 8.71 -0.64 9.82
CA SER A 55 8.06 -0.06 8.64
C SER A 55 8.65 1.29 8.25
N ALA A 56 8.85 2.20 9.22
CA ALA A 56 9.47 3.50 8.98
C ALA A 56 10.91 3.37 8.49
N THR A 57 11.67 2.44 9.06
CA THR A 57 13.05 2.13 8.66
C THR A 57 13.11 1.69 7.20
N VAL A 58 12.27 0.73 6.79
CA VAL A 58 12.18 0.26 5.40
C VAL A 58 11.71 1.36 4.45
N MET A 59 10.66 2.11 4.83
CA MET A 59 10.14 3.22 4.01
C MET A 59 11.19 4.32 3.79
N SER A 60 12.00 4.63 4.81
CA SER A 60 12.98 5.72 4.75
C SER A 60 14.07 5.50 3.71
N ARG A 61 14.40 4.24 3.39
CA ARG A 61 15.36 3.89 2.33
C ARG A 61 14.89 4.23 0.92
N TYR A 62 13.57 4.29 0.73
CA TYR A 62 12.94 4.51 -0.57
C TYR A 62 12.35 5.91 -0.74
N LEU A 63 12.09 6.61 0.37
CA LEU A 63 11.47 7.93 0.41
C LEU A 63 12.43 8.96 1.04
N ASP A 64 13.52 9.28 0.32
CA ASP A 64 14.57 10.21 0.78
C ASP A 64 14.10 11.65 1.00
N GLU A 65 12.91 11.98 0.49
CA GLU A 65 12.27 13.26 0.74
C GLU A 65 11.72 13.38 2.18
N PHE A 66 11.53 12.26 2.89
CA PHE A 66 10.95 12.21 4.23
C PHE A 66 11.99 11.90 5.31
N SER A 67 11.85 12.50 6.48
CA SER A 67 12.61 12.07 7.66
C SER A 67 12.06 10.75 8.21
N TYR A 68 12.89 10.04 8.97
CA TYR A 68 12.46 8.83 9.67
C TYR A 68 11.26 9.12 10.60
N GLU A 69 11.29 10.24 11.31
CA GLU A 69 10.25 10.66 12.25
C GLU A 69 8.92 10.93 11.54
N GLU A 70 8.95 11.56 10.36
CA GLU A 70 7.74 11.76 9.53
C GLU A 70 7.11 10.41 9.15
N LEU A 71 7.94 9.44 8.74
CA LEU A 71 7.48 8.11 8.34
C LEU A 71 7.01 7.27 9.53
N LEU A 72 7.65 7.43 10.69
CA LEU A 72 7.25 6.78 11.94
C LEU A 72 5.90 7.32 12.44
N GLU A 73 5.65 8.63 12.35
CA GLU A 73 4.34 9.20 12.67
C GLU A 73 3.24 8.63 11.76
N ILE A 74 3.53 8.51 10.46
CA ILE A 74 2.64 7.91 9.47
C ILE A 74 2.34 6.44 9.81
N ALA A 75 3.38 5.65 10.07
CA ALA A 75 3.26 4.23 10.41
C ALA A 75 2.46 4.02 11.70
N ASN A 76 2.77 4.77 12.76
CA ASN A 76 2.05 4.70 14.04
C ASN A 76 0.56 5.02 13.87
N ARG A 77 0.22 6.06 13.11
CA ARG A 77 -1.18 6.43 12.86
C ARG A 77 -1.92 5.39 12.02
N ALA A 78 -1.23 4.74 11.08
CA ALA A 78 -1.82 3.72 10.23
C ALA A 78 -2.06 2.41 11.00
N TYR A 79 -1.09 1.98 11.80
CA TYR A 79 -1.12 0.69 12.49
C TYR A 79 -1.83 0.73 13.85
N SER A 80 -2.10 1.90 14.43
CA SER A 80 -2.98 2.03 15.61
C SER A 80 -4.42 1.59 15.37
N ARG A 81 -4.78 1.29 14.12
CA ARG A 81 -6.09 0.78 13.69
C ARG A 81 -6.17 -0.75 13.68
N PHE A 82 -5.11 -1.44 14.10
CA PHE A 82 -5.05 -2.89 14.18
C PHE A 82 -5.40 -3.32 15.60
N ASP A 83 -6.15 -4.40 15.73
CA ASP A 83 -6.72 -4.83 17.01
C ASP A 83 -5.69 -5.55 17.91
N SER A 84 -4.55 -5.95 17.35
CA SER A 84 -3.49 -6.72 18.01
C SER A 84 -2.33 -5.83 18.49
N GLU A 85 -1.71 -6.21 19.61
CA GLU A 85 -0.49 -5.55 20.10
C GLU A 85 0.67 -5.69 19.10
N ASP A 86 0.74 -6.84 18.42
CA ASP A 86 1.62 -7.08 17.28
C ASP A 86 0.82 -6.96 15.98
N THR A 87 1.22 -6.01 15.11
CA THR A 87 0.52 -5.73 13.84
C THR A 87 0.57 -6.92 12.85
N CYS A 88 1.64 -7.70 12.86
CA CYS A 88 1.89 -8.80 11.91
C CYS A 88 2.55 -10.00 12.61
N PRO A 89 1.86 -10.68 13.54
CA PRO A 89 2.48 -11.72 14.34
C PRO A 89 2.88 -12.93 13.49
N LEU A 90 4.00 -13.54 13.86
CA LEU A 90 4.50 -14.75 13.23
C LEU A 90 4.21 -15.97 14.14
N THR A 91 3.29 -16.82 13.71
CA THR A 91 2.84 -17.97 14.49
C THR A 91 3.51 -19.26 14.00
N LYS A 92 4.21 -19.96 14.90
CA LYS A 92 4.78 -21.29 14.61
C LYS A 92 3.66 -22.33 14.49
N VAL A 93 3.62 -23.06 13.38
CA VAL A 93 2.64 -24.14 13.15
C VAL A 93 3.27 -25.52 13.15
N ASP A 94 4.54 -25.64 12.78
CA ASP A 94 5.37 -26.84 12.89
C ASP A 94 6.84 -26.45 12.97
N ASP A 95 7.74 -27.41 13.14
CA ASP A 95 9.17 -27.17 13.07
C ASP A 95 9.58 -26.65 11.68
N GLY A 96 10.24 -25.49 11.65
CA GLY A 96 10.58 -24.78 10.42
C GLY A 96 9.39 -24.26 9.61
N MET A 97 8.15 -24.29 10.14
CA MET A 97 6.95 -23.82 9.45
C MET A 97 6.19 -22.78 10.28
N TYR A 98 5.99 -21.61 9.68
CA TYR A 98 5.38 -20.45 10.30
C TYR A 98 4.29 -19.86 9.42
N VAL A 99 3.33 -19.20 10.04
CA VAL A 99 2.29 -18.42 9.38
C VAL A 99 2.43 -16.97 9.82
N LEU A 100 2.69 -16.09 8.87
CA LEU A 100 2.68 -14.64 9.09
C LEU A 100 1.23 -14.14 9.02
N GLU A 101 0.69 -13.70 10.14
CA GLU A 101 -0.70 -13.33 10.26
C GLU A 101 -0.94 -11.88 9.81
N LEU A 102 -1.35 -11.70 8.56
CA LEU A 102 -1.55 -10.37 7.96
C LEU A 102 -3.01 -9.89 8.03
N TRP A 103 -3.85 -10.42 8.92
CA TRP A 103 -5.29 -10.18 8.93
C TRP A 103 -5.82 -9.52 10.21
N HIS A 104 -4.96 -8.87 10.99
CA HIS A 104 -5.38 -8.19 12.24
C HIS A 104 -5.75 -6.71 12.04
N GLY A 105 -5.86 -6.29 10.78
CA GLY A 105 -6.31 -4.96 10.40
C GLY A 105 -7.82 -4.80 10.38
N PRO A 106 -8.32 -3.58 10.15
CA PRO A 106 -9.74 -3.22 10.24
C PRO A 106 -10.67 -3.97 9.28
N THR A 107 -10.13 -4.65 8.28
CA THR A 107 -10.92 -5.42 7.30
C THR A 107 -10.57 -6.90 7.27
N PHE A 108 -9.75 -7.34 8.22
CA PHE A 108 -9.30 -8.73 8.36
C PHE A 108 -8.59 -9.27 7.11
N ALA A 109 -7.80 -8.43 6.44
CA ALA A 109 -7.07 -8.80 5.24
C ALA A 109 -5.72 -8.10 5.11
N PHE A 110 -4.73 -8.77 4.51
CA PHE A 110 -3.37 -8.24 4.33
C PHE A 110 -3.26 -6.89 3.61
N LYS A 111 -4.32 -6.52 2.87
CA LYS A 111 -4.37 -5.24 2.17
C LYS A 111 -4.39 -4.06 3.14
N ASP A 112 -4.84 -4.28 4.38
CA ASP A 112 -4.89 -3.27 5.42
C ASP A 112 -3.49 -2.69 5.70
N LEU A 113 -2.45 -3.51 5.72
CA LEU A 113 -1.07 -3.08 6.03
C LEU A 113 -0.58 -1.98 5.08
N ALA A 114 -1.03 -2.03 3.83
CA ALA A 114 -0.69 -1.02 2.84
C ALA A 114 -1.74 0.08 2.74
N LEU A 115 -3.02 -0.25 2.85
CA LEU A 115 -4.12 0.68 2.58
C LEU A 115 -4.46 1.59 3.77
N THR A 116 -4.04 1.27 4.99
CA THR A 116 -4.07 2.24 6.10
C THR A 116 -2.92 3.25 6.01
N VAL A 117 -1.78 2.86 5.44
CA VAL A 117 -0.58 3.70 5.26
C VAL A 117 -0.70 4.62 4.04
N LEU A 118 -1.17 4.10 2.91
CA LEU A 118 -1.28 4.83 1.63
C LEU A 118 -1.96 6.22 1.74
N PRO A 119 -3.14 6.37 2.35
CA PRO A 119 -3.79 7.68 2.45
C PRO A 119 -2.97 8.68 3.28
N GLN A 120 -2.30 8.22 4.34
CA GLN A 120 -1.38 9.06 5.13
C GLN A 120 -0.17 9.49 4.29
N LEU A 121 0.42 8.58 3.51
CA LEU A 121 1.50 8.89 2.57
C LEU A 121 1.06 9.90 1.51
N ILE A 122 -0.13 9.74 0.92
CA ILE A 122 -0.68 10.68 -0.08
C ILE A 122 -0.79 12.08 0.53
N SER A 123 -1.41 12.20 1.71
CA SER A 123 -1.56 13.51 2.37
C SER A 123 -0.21 14.14 2.72
N ALA A 124 0.76 13.34 3.17
CA ALA A 124 2.11 13.81 3.48
C ALA A 124 2.89 14.25 2.21
N CYS A 125 2.80 13.48 1.12
CA CYS A 125 3.40 13.81 -0.18
C CYS A 125 2.85 15.14 -0.72
N ARG A 126 1.53 15.34 -0.65
CA ARG A 126 0.89 16.61 -1.08
C ARG A 126 1.36 17.79 -0.25
N LYS A 127 1.40 17.63 1.07
CA LYS A 127 1.88 18.67 1.99
C LYS A 127 3.32 19.06 1.67
N LYS A 128 4.20 18.07 1.45
CA LYS A 128 5.62 18.30 1.13
C LYS A 128 5.81 19.00 -0.23
N ARG A 129 4.90 18.76 -1.18
CA ARG A 129 4.88 19.42 -2.50
C ARG A 129 4.10 20.73 -2.55
N GLY A 130 3.47 21.15 -1.45
CA GLY A 130 2.63 22.34 -1.40
C GLY A 130 1.35 22.24 -2.25
N GLU A 131 0.90 21.02 -2.56
CA GLU A 131 -0.31 20.79 -3.36
C GLU A 131 -1.57 21.02 -2.50
N LYS A 132 -2.52 21.79 -3.03
CA LYS A 132 -3.77 22.17 -2.32
C LYS A 132 -5.02 21.41 -2.79
N ASP A 133 -4.95 20.78 -3.97
CA ASP A 133 -6.05 20.02 -4.57
C ASP A 133 -6.28 18.66 -3.91
N LYS A 134 -7.49 18.30 -3.51
CA LYS A 134 -7.79 17.00 -2.90
C LYS A 134 -7.44 15.83 -3.82
N THR A 135 -7.04 14.69 -3.25
CA THR A 135 -6.88 13.45 -4.02
C THR A 135 -8.20 12.70 -4.11
N LEU A 136 -8.72 12.49 -5.32
CA LEU A 136 -9.83 11.58 -5.57
C LEU A 136 -9.29 10.20 -5.94
N VAL A 137 -9.46 9.24 -5.05
CA VAL A 137 -9.00 7.87 -5.23
C VAL A 137 -10.08 7.03 -5.90
N LEU A 138 -9.76 6.49 -7.08
CA LEU A 138 -10.67 5.62 -7.82
C LEU A 138 -10.21 4.16 -7.71
N VAL A 139 -11.12 3.28 -7.28
CA VAL A 139 -10.84 1.85 -7.07
C VAL A 139 -11.90 1.02 -7.77
N ALA A 140 -11.48 0.03 -8.56
CA ALA A 140 -12.35 -1.05 -9.03
C ALA A 140 -12.06 -2.29 -8.18
N THR A 141 -13.10 -3.01 -7.75
CA THR A 141 -12.92 -4.19 -6.91
C THR A 141 -13.89 -5.32 -7.22
N SER A 142 -13.47 -6.53 -6.91
CA SER A 142 -14.30 -7.73 -6.84
C SER A 142 -14.64 -8.12 -5.38
N GLY A 143 -14.28 -7.29 -4.38
CA GLY A 143 -14.55 -7.56 -2.98
C GLY A 143 -13.58 -6.85 -2.03
N ASP A 144 -12.63 -7.58 -1.46
CA ASP A 144 -11.83 -7.15 -0.29
C ASP A 144 -11.04 -5.86 -0.50
N THR A 145 -10.48 -5.65 -1.70
CA THR A 145 -9.74 -4.41 -1.98
C THR A 145 -10.61 -3.17 -1.79
N GLY A 146 -11.90 -3.25 -2.15
CA GLY A 146 -12.84 -2.16 -1.98
C GLY A 146 -13.03 -1.81 -0.52
N LYS A 147 -13.29 -2.82 0.33
CA LYS A 147 -13.47 -2.61 1.77
C LYS A 147 -12.21 -2.08 2.44
N ALA A 148 -11.05 -2.70 2.19
CA ALA A 148 -9.77 -2.25 2.75
C ALA A 148 -9.43 -0.80 2.32
N ALA A 149 -9.72 -0.44 1.06
CA ALA A 149 -9.48 0.92 0.59
C ALA A 149 -10.46 1.92 1.23
N LEU A 150 -11.75 1.59 1.31
CA LEU A 150 -12.74 2.45 1.96
C LEU A 150 -12.38 2.71 3.42
N GLU A 151 -12.04 1.66 4.17
CA GLU A 151 -11.62 1.81 5.57
C GLU A 151 -10.32 2.60 5.69
N GLY A 152 -9.32 2.30 4.86
CA GLY A 152 -8.04 3.01 4.87
C GLY A 152 -8.20 4.52 4.69
N PHE A 153 -8.97 4.93 3.69
CA PHE A 153 -9.19 6.33 3.32
C PHE A 153 -10.24 7.06 4.15
N LYS A 154 -11.03 6.33 4.93
CA LYS A 154 -12.13 6.88 5.74
C LYS A 154 -11.65 8.04 6.62
N ASP A 155 -12.27 9.20 6.40
CA ASP A 155 -12.07 10.45 7.13
C ASP A 155 -10.61 10.96 7.15
N VAL A 156 -9.79 10.55 6.18
CA VAL A 156 -8.43 11.08 6.00
C VAL A 156 -8.46 12.40 5.23
N ASP A 157 -8.02 13.47 5.89
CA ASP A 157 -8.02 14.83 5.33
C ASP A 157 -7.24 14.93 4.01
N GLY A 158 -7.76 15.72 3.09
CA GLY A 158 -7.21 15.92 1.75
C GLY A 158 -7.45 14.75 0.78
N THR A 159 -8.19 13.71 1.18
CA THR A 159 -8.53 12.56 0.31
C THR A 159 -10.03 12.30 0.26
N GLU A 160 -10.49 11.83 -0.90
CA GLU A 160 -11.81 11.26 -1.13
C GLU A 160 -11.64 9.95 -1.89
N ILE A 161 -12.51 8.98 -1.65
CA ILE A 161 -12.43 7.66 -2.31
C ILE A 161 -13.76 7.28 -2.94
N MET A 162 -13.71 6.77 -4.17
CA MET A 162 -14.84 6.19 -4.88
C MET A 162 -14.53 4.77 -5.32
N VAL A 163 -15.31 3.81 -4.81
CA VAL A 163 -15.17 2.38 -5.11
C VAL A 163 -16.26 1.92 -6.06
N PHE A 164 -15.84 1.31 -7.16
CA PHE A 164 -16.71 0.68 -8.16
C PHE A 164 -16.64 -0.84 -8.04
N TYR A 165 -17.79 -1.50 -8.00
CA TYR A 165 -17.90 -2.95 -7.92
C TYR A 165 -19.04 -3.47 -8.79
N PRO A 166 -18.94 -4.68 -9.36
CA PRO A 166 -20.05 -5.31 -10.07
C PRO A 166 -21.16 -5.65 -9.07
N ASP A 167 -22.36 -5.11 -9.27
CA ASP A 167 -23.47 -5.18 -8.29
C ASP A 167 -23.87 -6.62 -7.95
N GLU A 168 -23.75 -7.53 -8.93
CA GLU A 168 -24.03 -8.96 -8.85
C GLU A 168 -22.75 -9.83 -8.79
N GLY A 169 -21.57 -9.20 -8.80
CA GLY A 169 -20.27 -9.88 -8.94
C GLY A 169 -19.42 -9.91 -7.66
N VAL A 170 -19.99 -9.50 -6.52
CA VAL A 170 -19.34 -9.54 -5.20
C VAL A 170 -20.23 -10.31 -4.21
N SER A 171 -19.63 -10.90 -3.18
CA SER A 171 -20.44 -11.58 -2.15
C SER A 171 -21.32 -10.59 -1.41
N TYR A 172 -22.46 -11.08 -0.90
CA TYR A 172 -23.39 -10.25 -0.12
C TYR A 172 -22.71 -9.58 1.09
N MET A 173 -21.82 -10.30 1.78
CA MET A 173 -21.08 -9.76 2.92
C MET A 173 -20.14 -8.62 2.50
N GLN A 174 -19.35 -8.80 1.44
CA GLN A 174 -18.45 -7.75 0.93
C GLN A 174 -19.23 -6.52 0.45
N LYS A 175 -20.38 -6.72 -0.21
CA LYS A 175 -21.28 -5.64 -0.61
C LYS A 175 -21.74 -4.83 0.60
N LEU A 176 -22.25 -5.49 1.63
CA LEU A 176 -22.66 -4.85 2.87
C LEU A 176 -21.50 -4.07 3.51
N GLN A 177 -20.34 -4.71 3.67
CA GLN A 177 -19.15 -4.07 4.24
C GLN A 177 -18.76 -2.79 3.50
N MET A 178 -18.85 -2.77 2.16
CA MET A 178 -18.56 -1.57 1.38
C MET A 178 -19.61 -0.48 1.61
N ILE A 179 -20.90 -0.77 1.41
CA ILE A 179 -21.96 0.26 1.48
C ILE A 179 -22.21 0.79 2.91
N THR A 180 -21.78 0.05 3.95
CA THR A 180 -21.92 0.48 5.35
C THR A 180 -20.63 1.03 5.98
N THR A 181 -19.56 1.25 5.19
CA THR A 181 -18.28 1.79 5.72
C THR A 181 -18.47 3.16 6.41
N GLY A 182 -19.34 4.02 5.87
CA GLY A 182 -19.54 5.38 6.35
C GLY A 182 -18.32 6.27 6.12
N GLY A 183 -18.22 7.39 6.84
CA GLY A 183 -17.20 8.41 6.62
C GLY A 183 -17.68 9.49 5.64
N ALA A 184 -17.23 10.73 5.85
CA ALA A 184 -17.70 11.87 5.07
C ALA A 184 -17.09 11.93 3.66
N ASN A 185 -16.02 11.18 3.42
CA ASN A 185 -15.21 11.20 2.20
C ASN A 185 -15.21 9.88 1.42
N THR A 186 -16.11 8.94 1.76
CA THR A 186 -16.18 7.62 1.11
C THR A 186 -17.43 7.49 0.25
N TYR A 187 -17.24 6.95 -0.96
CA TYR A 187 -18.31 6.79 -1.94
C TYR A 187 -18.22 5.41 -2.58
N VAL A 188 -19.38 4.82 -2.85
CA VAL A 188 -19.50 3.45 -3.35
C VAL A 188 -20.52 3.41 -4.48
N ALA A 189 -20.16 2.83 -5.63
CA ALA A 189 -21.00 2.73 -6.81
C ALA A 189 -21.03 1.29 -7.33
N GLY A 190 -22.19 0.65 -7.21
CA GLY A 190 -22.47 -0.63 -7.87
C GLY A 190 -22.68 -0.40 -9.37
N ILE A 191 -21.98 -1.16 -10.20
CA ILE A 191 -22.10 -1.11 -11.65
C ILE A 191 -22.85 -2.33 -12.19
N LYS A 192 -23.54 -2.14 -13.32
CA LYS A 192 -24.08 -3.25 -14.10
C LYS A 192 -22.99 -3.79 -15.02
N GLY A 193 -22.52 -5.00 -14.77
CA GLY A 193 -21.41 -5.63 -15.49
C GLY A 193 -20.60 -6.54 -14.59
N ASN A 194 -19.39 -6.86 -15.00
CA ASN A 194 -18.43 -7.66 -14.24
C ASN A 194 -17.24 -6.81 -13.73
N PHE A 195 -16.27 -7.45 -13.09
CA PHE A 195 -15.08 -6.77 -12.56
C PHE A 195 -14.22 -6.12 -13.66
N ASP A 196 -14.08 -6.76 -14.83
CA ASP A 196 -13.31 -6.22 -15.94
C ASP A 196 -13.94 -4.95 -16.52
N ASP A 197 -15.28 -4.88 -16.52
CA ASP A 197 -16.02 -3.67 -16.87
C ASP A 197 -15.71 -2.52 -15.91
N ALA A 198 -15.72 -2.78 -14.59
CA ALA A 198 -15.37 -1.80 -13.57
C ALA A 198 -13.93 -1.31 -13.74
N GLN A 199 -12.99 -2.24 -13.93
CA GLN A 199 -11.58 -1.92 -14.12
C GLN A 199 -11.36 -1.11 -15.40
N THR A 200 -12.04 -1.47 -16.50
CA THR A 200 -11.97 -0.76 -17.78
C THR A 200 -12.56 0.64 -17.67
N ALA A 201 -13.70 0.80 -17.00
CA ALA A 201 -14.32 2.10 -16.77
C ALA A 201 -13.42 3.03 -15.95
N VAL A 202 -12.85 2.55 -14.84
CA VAL A 202 -11.90 3.33 -14.04
C VAL A 202 -10.69 3.74 -14.88
N LYS A 203 -10.11 2.83 -15.68
CA LYS A 203 -9.00 3.17 -16.59
C LYS A 203 -9.38 4.26 -17.60
N LYS A 204 -10.60 4.19 -18.16
CA LYS A 204 -11.09 5.22 -19.09
C LYS A 204 -11.20 6.58 -18.41
N ILE A 205 -11.77 6.65 -17.20
CA ILE A 205 -11.83 7.88 -16.39
C ILE A 205 -10.42 8.45 -16.19
N PHE A 206 -9.45 7.59 -15.85
CA PHE A 206 -8.07 8.02 -15.68
C PHE A 206 -7.45 8.60 -16.94
N THR A 207 -7.85 8.19 -18.14
CA THR A 207 -7.25 8.63 -19.42
C THR A 207 -8.07 9.69 -20.15
N ASP A 208 -9.21 10.09 -19.60
CA ASP A 208 -10.10 11.09 -20.19
C ASP A 208 -9.65 12.50 -19.80
N ASP A 209 -9.18 13.27 -20.79
CA ASP A 209 -8.64 14.60 -20.57
C ASP A 209 -9.70 15.63 -20.17
N ASP A 210 -10.94 15.48 -20.62
CA ASP A 210 -12.05 16.37 -20.24
C ASP A 210 -12.43 16.14 -18.77
N VAL A 211 -12.48 14.88 -18.32
CA VAL A 211 -12.71 14.53 -16.92
C VAL A 211 -11.57 15.05 -16.04
N ARG A 212 -10.31 14.85 -16.46
CA ARG A 212 -9.14 15.37 -15.74
C ARG A 212 -9.18 16.88 -15.59
N ALA A 213 -9.49 17.60 -16.67
CA ALA A 213 -9.57 19.06 -16.65
C ALA A 213 -10.70 19.54 -15.73
N SER A 214 -11.89 18.91 -15.81
CA SER A 214 -13.03 19.24 -14.97
C SER A 214 -12.73 19.03 -13.48
N LEU A 215 -12.15 17.88 -13.12
CA LEU A 215 -11.74 17.58 -11.74
C LEU A 215 -10.67 18.55 -11.25
N LYS A 216 -9.70 18.90 -12.09
CA LYS A 216 -8.67 19.88 -11.73
C LYS A 216 -9.26 21.26 -11.44
N THR A 217 -10.22 21.72 -12.22
CA THR A 217 -10.96 22.98 -11.95
C THR A 217 -11.76 22.90 -10.65
N ALA A 218 -12.30 21.73 -10.32
CA ALA A 218 -13.00 21.48 -9.05
C ALA A 218 -12.05 21.29 -7.85
N GLY A 219 -10.73 21.40 -8.03
CA GLY A 219 -9.73 21.25 -6.97
C GLY A 219 -9.42 19.80 -6.61
N TYR A 220 -9.52 18.88 -7.59
CA TYR A 220 -9.21 17.46 -7.43
C TYR A 220 -8.10 16.99 -8.37
N VAL A 221 -7.31 16.03 -7.89
CA VAL A 221 -6.38 15.23 -8.70
C VAL A 221 -6.73 13.75 -8.49
N MET A 222 -6.85 13.00 -9.58
CA MET A 222 -7.14 11.57 -9.49
C MET A 222 -5.90 10.77 -9.11
N SER A 223 -6.08 9.77 -8.25
CA SER A 223 -5.08 8.74 -7.95
C SER A 223 -5.74 7.37 -7.78
N SER A 224 -4.95 6.29 -7.74
CA SER A 224 -5.46 4.93 -7.56
C SER A 224 -4.87 4.28 -6.32
N ALA A 225 -5.69 3.53 -5.59
CA ALA A 225 -5.29 2.64 -4.49
C ALA A 225 -5.12 1.17 -4.94
N ASN A 226 -5.10 0.91 -6.25
CA ASN A 226 -4.83 -0.42 -6.78
C ASN A 226 -3.36 -0.84 -6.54
N SER A 227 -3.05 -2.13 -6.74
CA SER A 227 -1.72 -2.72 -6.46
C SER A 227 -0.58 -2.18 -7.33
N ILE A 228 -0.89 -1.30 -8.27
CA ILE A 228 0.06 -0.62 -9.15
C ILE A 228 0.73 0.59 -8.49
N ASN A 229 0.14 1.14 -7.42
CA ASN A 229 0.67 2.31 -6.74
C ASN A 229 1.88 1.93 -5.88
N TRP A 230 3.00 2.63 -6.05
CA TRP A 230 4.21 2.42 -5.26
C TRP A 230 3.97 2.54 -3.75
N GLY A 231 3.12 3.48 -3.31
CA GLY A 231 2.77 3.68 -1.91
C GLY A 231 1.98 2.51 -1.31
N ARG A 232 1.48 1.58 -2.14
CA ARG A 232 0.87 0.33 -1.69
C ARG A 232 1.87 -0.82 -1.61
N LEU A 233 2.85 -0.88 -2.52
CA LEU A 233 3.89 -1.91 -2.50
C LEU A 233 4.89 -1.67 -1.37
N LEU A 234 5.31 -0.41 -1.18
CA LEU A 234 6.37 -0.07 -0.24
C LEU A 234 6.11 -0.55 1.21
N PRO A 235 4.94 -0.32 1.85
CA PRO A 235 4.68 -0.83 3.20
C PRO A 235 4.67 -2.36 3.29
N GLN A 236 4.41 -3.06 2.18
CA GLN A 236 4.41 -4.52 2.15
C GLN A 236 5.81 -5.11 2.29
N ILE A 237 6.85 -4.37 1.91
CA ILE A 237 8.25 -4.81 2.09
C ILE A 237 8.56 -5.00 3.59
N ALA A 238 7.93 -4.19 4.45
CA ALA A 238 8.23 -4.16 5.88
C ALA A 238 7.92 -5.47 6.61
N TYR A 239 6.83 -6.17 6.28
CA TYR A 239 6.50 -7.41 6.99
C TYR A 239 7.40 -8.60 6.62
N TYR A 240 8.12 -8.54 5.48
CA TYR A 240 9.17 -9.50 5.17
C TYR A 240 10.39 -9.31 6.08
N PHE A 241 10.82 -8.05 6.29
CA PHE A 241 11.87 -7.74 7.27
C PHE A 241 11.41 -8.03 8.69
N SER A 242 10.16 -7.70 9.03
CA SER A 242 9.59 -7.96 10.35
C SER A 242 9.62 -9.44 10.70
N SER A 243 9.06 -10.30 9.84
CA SER A 243 9.03 -11.74 10.08
C SER A 243 10.43 -12.36 10.16
N TYR A 244 11.40 -11.87 9.37
CA TYR A 244 12.80 -12.27 9.52
C TYR A 244 13.35 -11.89 10.90
N ALA A 245 13.13 -10.64 11.34
CA ALA A 245 13.56 -10.17 12.65
C ALA A 245 12.89 -10.94 13.81
N ASP A 246 11.63 -11.37 13.64
CA ASP A 246 10.91 -12.18 14.62
C ASP A 246 11.48 -13.61 14.71
N LEU A 247 11.86 -14.22 13.59
CA LEU A 247 12.58 -15.51 13.58
C LEU A 247 13.96 -15.40 14.22
N LEU A 248 14.67 -14.30 13.98
CA LEU A 248 15.99 -14.05 14.56
C LEU A 248 15.92 -13.87 16.07
N THR A 249 15.01 -13.01 16.55
CA THR A 249 14.86 -12.70 17.98
C THR A 249 14.32 -13.89 18.79
N SER A 250 13.52 -14.76 18.17
CA SER A 250 13.08 -16.02 18.77
C SER A 250 14.15 -17.12 18.78
N GLY A 251 15.28 -16.92 18.09
CA GLY A 251 16.38 -17.88 18.02
C GLY A 251 16.10 -19.08 17.10
N GLU A 252 15.07 -18.99 16.26
CA GLU A 252 14.70 -20.03 15.29
C GLU A 252 15.64 -20.04 14.08
N ILE A 253 16.32 -18.92 13.80
CA ILE A 253 17.37 -18.78 12.81
C ILE A 253 18.56 -17.99 13.37
N ALA A 254 19.74 -18.13 12.76
CA ALA A 254 20.87 -17.23 12.99
C ALA A 254 20.87 -16.05 12.00
N LEU A 255 21.57 -14.97 12.35
CA LEU A 255 21.73 -13.83 11.45
C LEU A 255 22.46 -14.26 10.17
N GLY A 256 21.84 -13.98 9.01
CA GLY A 256 22.34 -14.37 7.69
C GLY A 256 21.84 -15.73 7.18
N ASP A 257 21.08 -16.48 7.99
CA ASP A 257 20.40 -17.68 7.50
C ASP A 257 19.35 -17.32 6.45
N LYS A 258 19.12 -18.23 5.50
CA LYS A 258 18.11 -18.04 4.46
C LYS A 258 16.78 -18.64 4.91
N ILE A 259 15.70 -17.95 4.60
CA ILE A 259 14.33 -18.41 4.81
C ILE A 259 13.56 -18.39 3.49
N ASP A 260 12.54 -19.24 3.39
CA ASP A 260 11.65 -19.30 2.23
C ASP A 260 10.30 -18.67 2.58
N PHE A 261 9.76 -17.86 1.66
CA PHE A 261 8.40 -17.33 1.75
C PHE A 261 7.49 -18.01 0.72
N VAL A 262 6.35 -18.52 1.18
CA VAL A 262 5.29 -19.08 0.32
C VAL A 262 4.10 -18.12 0.32
N VAL A 263 3.85 -17.45 -0.81
CA VAL A 263 2.88 -16.35 -0.89
C VAL A 263 1.70 -16.72 -1.81
N PRO A 264 0.47 -16.84 -1.28
CA PRO A 264 -0.73 -17.06 -2.11
C PRO A 264 -0.98 -15.83 -3.00
N THR A 265 -0.66 -15.94 -4.28
CA THR A 265 -0.48 -14.79 -5.16
C THR A 265 -1.64 -14.60 -6.15
N GLY A 266 -2.14 -13.36 -6.22
CA GLY A 266 -3.01 -12.87 -7.30
C GLY A 266 -2.26 -11.92 -8.24
N ASN A 267 -2.41 -10.61 -8.06
CA ASN A 267 -1.79 -9.55 -8.89
C ASN A 267 -0.29 -9.30 -8.63
N PHE A 268 0.43 -10.28 -8.07
CA PHE A 268 1.89 -10.28 -7.87
C PHE A 268 2.50 -9.24 -6.90
N GLY A 269 1.75 -8.23 -6.43
CA GLY A 269 2.29 -7.15 -5.60
C GLY A 269 2.92 -7.59 -4.27
N ASP A 270 2.32 -8.57 -3.61
CA ASP A 270 2.79 -9.11 -2.32
C ASP A 270 4.15 -9.82 -2.48
N ILE A 271 4.22 -10.86 -3.31
CA ILE A 271 5.48 -11.57 -3.59
C ILE A 271 6.54 -10.65 -4.22
N LEU A 272 6.13 -9.61 -4.96
CA LEU A 272 7.05 -8.60 -5.47
C LEU A 272 7.66 -7.79 -4.33
N ALA A 273 6.92 -7.45 -3.28
CA ALA A 273 7.48 -6.80 -2.09
C ALA A 273 8.51 -7.70 -1.38
N GLY A 274 8.26 -9.01 -1.33
CA GLY A 274 9.24 -10.00 -0.84
C GLY A 274 10.51 -10.06 -1.69
N TYR A 275 10.36 -9.99 -3.02
CA TYR A 275 11.50 -9.84 -3.92
C TYR A 275 12.28 -8.53 -3.64
N TYR A 276 11.59 -7.42 -3.36
CA TYR A 276 12.28 -6.17 -3.01
C TYR A 276 13.04 -6.30 -1.69
N ALA A 277 12.44 -6.94 -0.68
CA ALA A 277 13.12 -7.23 0.58
C ALA A 277 14.41 -8.03 0.36
N LEU A 278 14.33 -9.14 -0.38
CA LEU A 278 15.51 -9.96 -0.75
C LEU A 278 16.57 -9.17 -1.52
N ARG A 279 16.17 -8.20 -2.35
CA ARG A 279 17.09 -7.35 -3.11
C ARG A 279 17.74 -6.27 -2.26
N MET A 280 17.22 -5.99 -1.06
CA MET A 280 17.75 -5.01 -0.13
C MET A 280 18.75 -5.61 0.87
N GLY A 281 18.80 -6.92 1.05
CA GLY A 281 19.69 -7.60 2.00
C GLY A 281 19.05 -8.87 2.54
#